data_AF-A0A933MR31-F1
#
_entry.id   AF-A0A933MR31-F1
#
_cell.length_a   1.000
_cell.length_b   1.000
_cell.length_c   1.000
_cell.angle_alpha   90.00
_cell.angle_beta   90.00
_cell.angle_gamma   90.00
#
_symmetry.space_group_name_H-M   'P 1'
#
loop_
_entity.id
_entity.type
_entity.pdbx_description
1 polymer ?
#
loop_
_entity_poly.entity_id
_entity_poly.type
_entity_poly.pdbx_seq_one_letter_code
_entity_poly.pdbx_strand_id
1 'polypeptide(L)'
;MANIVEQQEKAVEQQGKTVDEAIEEGLKKLGVSKEKAKVEIICEGKKGLFGFIGGVPAKVKLTLIHDSGEIAVQVLSEIMKLMNIKGGVNSRETDGKLILDIVSGDAHFLIGKNGQTIDALQYLINIMMK
;
A
#
# COMPACT_ATOMS: atom_id res chain seq x y z
N MET A 1 18.20 -12.18 -2.65
CA MET A 1 17.04 -12.01 -3.54
C MET A 1 15.93 -11.40 -2.70
N ALA A 2 15.60 -10.11 -2.87
CA ALA A 2 14.46 -9.52 -2.18
C ALA A 2 13.20 -9.91 -2.96
N ASN A 3 12.26 -10.55 -2.27
CA ASN A 3 11.05 -11.13 -2.84
C ASN A 3 10.02 -10.02 -3.05
N ILE A 4 9.94 -9.45 -4.26
CA ILE A 4 9.09 -8.28 -4.56
C ILE A 4 7.63 -8.70 -4.86
N VAL A 5 7.33 -10.00 -4.96
CA VAL A 5 6.04 -10.49 -5.48
C VAL A 5 5.18 -11.22 -4.43
N GLU A 6 5.66 -11.39 -3.19
CA GLU A 6 4.85 -11.88 -2.07
C GLU A 6 4.49 -10.74 -1.12
N GLN A 7 3.61 -9.85 -1.56
CA GLN A 7 2.78 -9.10 -0.62
C GLN A 7 1.34 -9.51 -0.90
N GLN A 8 0.94 -10.64 -0.32
CA GLN A 8 -0.48 -10.94 -0.12
C GLN A 8 -1.11 -9.72 0.54
N GLU A 9 -2.33 -9.33 0.11
CA GLU A 9 -3.14 -8.32 0.79
C GLU A 9 -3.04 -8.53 2.30
N LYS A 10 -2.28 -7.67 2.99
CA LYS A 10 -2.08 -7.83 4.43
C LYS A 10 -3.36 -7.40 5.11
N ALA A 11 -4.25 -8.37 5.26
CA ALA A 11 -5.56 -8.19 5.87
C ALA A 11 -5.59 -8.88 7.24
N VAL A 12 -6.15 -8.17 8.23
CA VAL A 12 -6.38 -8.70 9.58
C VAL A 12 -7.86 -8.61 9.88
N GLU A 13 -8.47 -9.74 10.23
CA GLU A 13 -9.77 -9.75 10.87
C GLU A 13 -9.61 -9.60 12.38
N GLN A 14 -10.35 -8.67 12.97
CA GLN A 14 -10.32 -8.41 14.40
C GLN A 14 -11.74 -8.32 14.98
N GLN A 15 -11.89 -8.80 16.21
CA GLN A 15 -13.14 -8.76 16.96
C GLN A 15 -12.98 -7.84 18.18
N GLY A 16 -14.08 -7.22 18.61
CA GLY A 16 -14.12 -6.35 19.79
C GLY A 16 -15.53 -6.26 20.36
N LYS A 17 -15.70 -5.67 21.54
CA LYS A 17 -17.04 -5.44 22.13
C LYS A 17 -17.79 -4.36 21.37
N THR A 18 -17.06 -3.43 20.75
CA THR A 18 -17.56 -2.41 19.83
C THR A 18 -16.74 -2.41 18.54
N VAL A 19 -17.28 -1.79 17.50
CA VAL A 19 -16.56 -1.58 16.23
C VAL A 19 -15.24 -0.83 16.47
N ASP A 20 -15.26 0.21 17.30
CA ASP A 20 -14.06 1.02 17.58
C ASP A 20 -12.95 0.21 18.27
N GLU A 21 -13.30 -0.63 19.24
CA GLU A 21 -12.34 -1.52 19.92
C GLU A 21 -11.72 -2.51 18.93
N ALA A 22 -12.55 -3.10 18.05
CA ALA A 22 -12.09 -4.02 17.02
C ALA A 22 -11.16 -3.34 16.01
N ILE A 23 -11.43 -2.08 15.64
CA ILE A 23 -10.57 -1.28 14.76
C ILE A 23 -9.23 -1.00 15.44
N GLU A 24 -9.22 -0.53 16.68
CA GLU A 24 -8.00 -0.14 17.37
C GLU A 24 -7.05 -1.34 17.56
N GLU A 25 -7.58 -2.49 17.99
CA GLU A 25 -6.79 -3.71 18.13
C GLU A 25 -6.26 -4.22 16.79
N GLY A 26 -7.06 -4.10 15.72
CA GLY A 26 -6.64 -4.54 14.40
C GLY A 26 -5.58 -3.64 13.78
N LEU A 27 -5.65 -2.32 14.01
CA LEU A 27 -4.60 -1.37 13.62
C LEU A 27 -3.29 -1.66 14.36
N LYS A 28 -3.35 -1.96 15.66
CA LYS A 28 -2.17 -2.39 16.44
C LYS A 28 -1.56 -3.67 15.87
N LYS A 29 -2.37 -4.66 15.47
CA LYS A 29 -1.89 -5.89 14.83
C LYS A 29 -1.27 -5.66 13.46
N LEU A 30 -1.82 -4.74 12.67
CA LEU A 30 -1.25 -4.35 11.37
C LEU A 30 0.02 -3.49 11.51
N GLY A 31 0.16 -2.77 12.63
CA GLY A 31 1.27 -1.88 12.90
C GLY A 31 1.21 -0.58 12.10
N VAL A 32 0.01 -0.12 11.75
CA VAL A 32 -0.18 1.06 10.87
C VAL A 32 -1.21 2.03 11.45
N SER A 33 -1.18 3.28 10.98
CA SER A 33 -2.20 4.28 11.31
C SER A 33 -3.53 3.96 10.60
N LYS A 34 -4.61 4.55 11.09
CA LYS A 34 -5.94 4.42 10.50
C LYS A 34 -5.97 4.91 9.04
N GLU A 35 -5.15 5.89 8.66
CA GLU A 35 -5.10 6.40 7.28
C GLU A 35 -4.50 5.38 6.31
N LYS A 36 -3.62 4.50 6.80
CA LYS A 36 -2.99 3.45 6.00
C LYS A 36 -3.78 2.13 6.05
N ALA A 37 -5.04 2.13 6.50
CA ALA A 37 -5.85 0.93 6.57
C ALA A 37 -7.29 1.16 6.09
N LYS A 38 -7.75 0.28 5.20
CA LYS A 38 -9.14 0.20 4.77
C LYS A 38 -9.88 -0.62 5.80
N VAL A 39 -10.92 -0.05 6.39
CA VAL A 39 -11.77 -0.72 7.40
C VAL A 39 -13.06 -1.20 6.74
N GLU A 40 -13.34 -2.49 6.84
CA GLU A 40 -14.61 -3.09 6.46
C GLU A 40 -15.30 -3.65 7.71
N ILE A 41 -16.49 -3.15 8.04
CA ILE A 41 -17.27 -3.64 9.17
C ILE A 41 -18.04 -4.88 8.72
N ILE A 42 -17.65 -6.05 9.23
CA ILE A 42 -18.31 -7.32 8.94
C ILE A 42 -19.55 -7.49 9.84
N CYS A 43 -19.44 -7.07 11.09
CA CYS A 43 -20.53 -7.10 12.06
C CYS A 43 -20.37 -5.94 13.05
N GLU A 44 -21.41 -5.13 13.23
CA GLU A 44 -21.39 -4.04 14.21
C GLU A 44 -21.41 -4.53 15.67
N GLY A 45 -21.72 -5.81 15.87
CA GLY A 45 -21.98 -6.39 17.18
C GLY A 45 -23.37 -6.02 17.68
N LYS A 46 -23.96 -6.91 18.49
CA LYS A 46 -25.27 -6.67 19.12
C LYS A 46 -25.15 -6.92 20.61
N LYS A 47 -25.60 -5.96 21.42
CA LYS A 47 -25.66 -6.14 22.87
C LYS A 47 -26.75 -7.15 23.21
N GLY A 48 -26.37 -8.18 23.95
CA GLY A 48 -27.31 -9.14 24.52
C GLY A 48 -28.14 -8.53 25.66
N LEU A 49 -29.12 -9.29 26.15
CA LEU A 49 -30.00 -8.84 27.24
C LEU A 49 -29.17 -8.58 28.51
N PHE A 50 -29.36 -7.40 29.14
CA PHE A 50 -28.55 -6.89 30.26
C PHE A 50 -27.03 -6.82 30.03
N GLY A 51 -26.54 -6.88 28.79
CA GLY A 51 -25.10 -6.74 28.51
C GLY A 51 -24.24 -7.98 28.83
N PHE A 52 -24.84 -9.08 29.28
CA PHE A 52 -24.11 -10.28 29.72
C PHE A 52 -24.52 -11.58 29.00
N ILE A 53 -25.67 -11.63 28.32
CA ILE A 53 -26.20 -12.88 27.72
C ILE A 53 -26.64 -12.69 26.28
N GLY A 54 -26.03 -13.44 25.34
CA GLY A 54 -26.45 -13.52 23.94
C GLY A 54 -25.93 -12.41 23.03
N GLY A 55 -24.90 -11.66 23.45
CA GLY A 55 -24.29 -10.63 22.61
C GLY A 55 -23.44 -11.22 21.48
N VAL A 56 -23.48 -10.59 20.31
CA VAL A 56 -22.58 -10.90 19.19
C VAL A 56 -21.46 -9.86 19.20
N PRO A 57 -20.17 -10.25 19.20
CA PRO A 57 -19.07 -9.29 19.15
C PRO A 57 -19.05 -8.54 17.82
N ALA A 58 -18.54 -7.32 17.84
CA ALA A 58 -18.23 -6.59 16.62
C ALA A 58 -17.06 -7.29 15.90
N LYS A 59 -17.10 -7.31 14.56
CA LYS A 59 -16.05 -7.86 13.72
C LYS A 59 -15.73 -6.89 12.60
N VAL A 60 -14.45 -6.62 12.40
CA VAL A 60 -13.94 -5.79 11.31
C VAL A 60 -12.84 -6.54 10.55
N LYS A 61 -12.71 -6.24 9.26
CA LYS A 61 -11.56 -6.60 8.44
C LYS A 61 -10.81 -5.31 8.11
N LEU A 62 -9.53 -5.30 8.45
CA LEU A 62 -8.63 -4.20 8.13
C LEU A 62 -7.67 -4.67 7.04
N THR A 63 -7.62 -3.95 5.93
CA THR A 63 -6.68 -4.21 4.84
C THR A 63 -5.70 -3.06 4.78
N LEU A 64 -4.40 -3.36 4.76
CA LEU A 64 -3.38 -2.34 4.54
C LEU A 64 -3.65 -1.59 3.22
N ILE A 65 -3.84 -0.28 3.29
CA ILE A 65 -3.85 0.58 2.11
C ILE A 65 -2.39 0.83 1.78
N HIS A 66 -1.97 0.33 0.63
CA HIS A 66 -0.70 0.72 0.08
C HIS A 66 -0.87 2.05 -0.65
N ASP A 67 -0.01 3.02 -0.32
CA ASP A 67 0.10 4.24 -1.10
C ASP A 67 0.70 3.86 -2.46
N SER A 68 -0.07 4.07 -3.52
CA SER A 68 0.32 3.80 -4.89
C SER A 68 1.65 4.49 -5.25
N GLY A 69 1.90 5.68 -4.70
CA GLY A 69 3.15 6.40 -4.83
C GLY A 69 4.32 5.69 -4.15
N GLU A 70 4.15 5.23 -2.91
CA GLU A 70 5.18 4.48 -2.17
C GLU A 70 5.56 3.19 -2.93
N ILE A 71 4.58 2.44 -3.45
CA ILE A 71 4.83 1.23 -4.26
C ILE A 71 5.61 1.58 -5.52
N ALA A 72 5.16 2.59 -6.28
CA ALA A 72 5.78 2.93 -7.55
C ALA A 72 7.23 3.41 -7.38
N VAL A 73 7.51 4.16 -6.31
CA VAL A 73 8.87 4.55 -5.91
C VAL A 73 9.74 3.33 -5.62
N GLN A 74 9.23 2.37 -4.85
CA GLN A 74 9.95 1.13 -4.52
C GLN A 74 10.28 0.31 -5.77
N VAL A 75 9.29 0.11 -6.64
CA VAL A 75 9.46 -0.64 -7.89
C VAL A 75 10.52 0.01 -8.79
N LEU A 76 10.40 1.31 -9.05
CA LEU A 76 11.35 2.03 -9.91
C LEU A 76 12.76 2.06 -9.31
N SER A 77 12.88 2.20 -7.99
CA SER A 77 14.17 2.17 -7.28
C SER A 77 14.86 0.81 -7.42
N GLU A 78 14.13 -0.29 -7.29
CA GLU A 78 14.70 -1.63 -7.48
C GLU A 78 15.08 -1.89 -8.94
N ILE A 79 14.30 -1.41 -9.92
CA ILE A 79 14.68 -1.49 -11.34
C ILE A 79 15.99 -0.73 -11.60
N MET A 80 16.09 0.52 -11.13
CA MET A 80 17.32 1.32 -11.27
C MET A 80 18.54 0.59 -10.68
N LYS A 81 18.37 -0.01 -9.50
CA LYS A 81 19.42 -0.79 -8.84
C LYS A 81 19.82 -2.03 -9.63
N LEU A 82 18.87 -2.76 -10.20
CA LEU A 82 19.15 -3.91 -11.08
C LEU A 82 19.89 -3.49 -12.36
N MET A 83 19.63 -2.27 -12.85
CA MET A 83 20.37 -1.65 -13.96
C MET A 83 21.72 -1.06 -13.54
N ASN A 84 22.10 -1.16 -12.26
CA ASN A 84 23.29 -0.54 -11.67
C ASN A 84 23.33 1.00 -11.83
N ILE A 85 22.15 1.64 -11.86
CA ILE A 85 21.99 3.09 -11.95
C ILE A 85 21.81 3.64 -10.54
N LYS A 86 22.72 4.53 -10.13
CA LYS A 86 22.64 5.19 -8.82
C LYS A 86 21.76 6.43 -8.90
N GLY A 87 20.83 6.59 -7.97
CA GLY A 87 19.95 7.75 -7.92
C GLY A 87 18.87 7.64 -6.86
N GLY A 88 18.07 8.68 -6.74
CA GLY A 88 16.88 8.73 -5.90
C GLY A 88 15.61 8.83 -6.75
N VAL A 89 14.51 8.31 -6.21
CA VAL A 89 13.16 8.42 -6.78
C VAL A 89 12.25 9.03 -5.73
N ASN A 90 11.46 10.03 -6.10
CA ASN A 90 10.42 10.61 -5.25
C ASN A 90 9.07 10.56 -5.98
N SER A 91 7.98 10.45 -5.23
CA SER A 91 6.63 10.57 -5.75
C SER A 91 6.00 11.90 -5.37
N ARG A 92 5.20 12.46 -6.29
CA ARG A 92 4.27 13.54 -6.01
C ARG A 92 2.95 13.30 -6.73
N GLU A 93 1.85 13.68 -6.11
CA GLU A 93 0.56 13.75 -6.80
C GLU A 93 0.34 15.16 -7.35
N THR A 94 -0.09 15.26 -8.60
CA THR A 94 -0.43 16.52 -9.25
C THR A 94 -1.52 16.27 -10.28
N ASP A 95 -2.62 17.01 -10.24
CA ASP A 95 -3.76 16.89 -11.16
C ASP A 95 -4.31 15.46 -11.30
N GLY A 96 -4.38 14.71 -10.19
CA GLY A 96 -4.83 13.31 -10.18
C GLY A 96 -3.85 12.34 -10.87
N LYS A 97 -2.63 12.78 -11.15
CA LYS A 97 -1.56 11.94 -11.70
C LYS A 97 -0.47 11.75 -10.65
N LEU A 98 -0.01 10.51 -10.53
CA LEU A 98 1.21 10.19 -9.82
C LEU A 98 2.41 10.50 -10.72
N ILE A 99 3.27 11.41 -10.29
CA ILE A 99 4.52 11.76 -10.96
C ILE A 99 5.67 11.19 -10.15
N LEU A 100 6.59 10.48 -10.82
CA LEU A 100 7.82 9.95 -10.23
C LEU A 100 9.00 10.76 -10.74
N ASP A 101 9.65 11.47 -9.83
CA ASP A 101 10.83 12.27 -10.12
C ASP A 101 12.09 11.44 -9.86
N ILE A 102 12.94 11.29 -10.88
CA ILE A 102 14.21 10.54 -10.79
C ILE A 102 15.38 11.51 -10.81
N VAL A 103 16.27 11.40 -9.83
CA VAL A 103 17.52 12.16 -9.77
C VAL A 103 18.69 11.20 -9.82
N SER A 104 19.46 11.24 -10.90
CA SER A 104 20.61 10.33 -11.11
C SER A 104 21.68 11.00 -11.97
N GLY A 105 22.96 10.75 -11.67
CA GLY A 105 24.07 11.13 -12.56
C GLY A 105 24.11 10.32 -13.86
N ASP A 106 23.43 9.18 -13.88
CA ASP A 106 23.38 8.21 -14.98
C ASP A 106 22.01 8.21 -15.68
N ALA A 107 21.27 9.32 -15.57
CA ALA A 107 19.89 9.45 -16.10
C ALA A 107 19.77 9.17 -17.61
N HIS A 108 20.87 9.34 -18.37
CA HIS A 108 20.90 9.06 -19.81
C HIS A 108 20.56 7.60 -20.16
N PHE A 109 20.87 6.63 -19.29
CA PHE A 109 20.47 5.23 -19.48
C PHE A 109 18.96 5.02 -19.30
N LEU A 110 18.33 5.78 -18.40
CA LEU A 110 16.89 5.71 -18.15
C LEU A 110 16.08 6.38 -19.26
N ILE A 111 16.60 7.46 -19.85
CA ILE A 111 15.99 8.09 -21.01
C ILE A 111 16.07 7.14 -22.22
N GLY A 112 17.25 6.54 -22.43
CA GLY A 112 17.49 5.64 -23.56
C GLY A 112 17.47 6.35 -24.91
N LYS A 113 17.67 5.60 -25.99
CA LYS A 113 17.67 6.15 -27.35
C LYS A 113 16.26 6.66 -27.69
N ASN A 114 16.14 7.95 -28.02
CA ASN A 114 14.87 8.59 -28.37
C ASN A 114 13.76 8.45 -27.31
N GLY A 115 14.08 8.28 -26.02
CA GLY A 115 13.08 8.11 -24.95
C GLY A 115 12.52 6.70 -24.77
N GLN A 116 12.99 5.72 -25.54
CA GLN A 116 12.38 4.37 -25.53
C GLN A 116 12.46 3.66 -24.17
N THR A 117 13.52 3.89 -23.40
CA THR A 117 13.67 3.24 -22.09
C THR A 117 12.71 3.84 -21.07
N ILE A 118 12.55 5.17 -21.05
CA ILE A 118 11.64 5.82 -20.09
C ILE A 118 10.18 5.47 -20.41
N ASP A 119 9.82 5.38 -21.70
CA ASP A 119 8.50 4.96 -22.13
C ASP A 119 8.19 3.52 -21.69
N ALA A 120 9.15 2.60 -21.85
CA ALA A 120 9.00 1.22 -21.41
C ALA A 120 8.86 1.09 -19.88
N LEU A 121 9.68 1.84 -19.11
CA LEU A 121 9.58 1.87 -17.65
C LEU A 121 8.22 2.42 -17.20
N GLN A 122 7.77 3.52 -17.80
CA GLN A 122 6.47 4.12 -17.51
C GLN A 122 5.33 3.14 -17.83
N TYR A 123 5.42 2.42 -18.96
CA TYR A 123 4.42 1.42 -19.34
C TYR A 123 4.34 0.27 -18.33
N LEU A 124 5.48 -0.28 -17.91
CA LEU A 124 5.52 -1.37 -16.93
C LEU A 124 4.93 -0.94 -15.59
N ILE A 125 5.33 0.23 -15.08
CA ILE A 125 4.80 0.77 -13.83
C ILE A 125 3.29 0.98 -13.95
N ASN A 126 2.81 1.57 -15.04
CA ASN A 126 1.37 1.77 -15.25
C ASN A 126 0.56 0.46 -15.31
N ILE A 127 1.15 -0.65 -15.76
CA ILE A 127 0.49 -1.96 -15.72
C ILE A 127 0.44 -2.51 -14.30
N MET A 128 1.54 -2.39 -13.54
CA MET A 128 1.61 -2.90 -12.18
C MET A 128 0.72 -2.15 -11.18
N MET A 129 0.45 -0.87 -11.47
CA MET A 129 -0.35 0.02 -10.61
C MET A 129 -1.85 0.05 -10.98
N LYS A 130 -2.28 -0.71 -12.00
CA LYS A 130 -3.69 -0.89 -12.36
C LYS A 130 -4.29 -2.07 -11.64
#